data_AF-A0A7V9GS17-F1
#
_entry.id   AF-A0A7V9GS17-F1
#
_cell.length_a   1.000
_cell.length_b   1.000
_cell.length_c   1.000
_cell.angle_alpha   90.00
_cell.angle_beta   90.00
_cell.angle_gamma   90.00
#
_symmetry.space_group_name_H-M   'P 1'
#
loop_
_entity.id
_entity.type
_entity.pdbx_description
1 polymer ?
#
loop_
_entity_poly.entity_id
_entity_poly.type
_entity_poly.pdbx_seq_one_letter_code
_entity_poly.pdbx_strand_id
1 'polypeptide(L)'
;MNAPTRGNRKLAKLLDRASEDPQMRGWWHMAQVNANRLGMSDHSWIHVNIVVNIGMRLLRLLVRKGVEPAMVADHGMRDHDAEVVVAAGALFHDTGMSIHRTDHEAYSLFLAADKLPVLLDGVYEEPQRSIVIAEAMNAIIGHRRRGEPYTLEAGVVRVADALDLAEGRSRVPFEERRPNIHSLSAAAIDGVTISAGREEKAVRIEIAMNNSSGLFQVDELLATKLRGTPLEEHVEVIARIEAEHEKRLVPVFRI
;
A
#
# COMPACT_ATOMS: atom_id res chain seq x y z
N MET A 1 -11.72 -8.21 5.56
CA MET A 1 -10.86 -7.90 4.42
C MET A 1 -11.47 -8.49 3.19
N ASN A 2 -11.66 -7.69 2.16
CA ASN A 2 -12.28 -8.11 0.92
C ASN A 2 -11.31 -7.78 -0.21
N ALA A 3 -10.53 -8.78 -0.62
CA ALA A 3 -9.65 -8.70 -1.77
C ALA A 3 -9.83 -9.95 -2.64
N PRO A 4 -9.87 -9.83 -3.99
CA PRO A 4 -10.08 -10.98 -4.85
C PRO A 4 -8.94 -11.99 -4.71
N THR A 5 -9.23 -13.23 -4.33
CA THR A 5 -8.21 -14.28 -4.13
C THR A 5 -7.83 -15.01 -5.42
N ARG A 6 -8.64 -14.93 -6.48
CA ARG A 6 -8.41 -15.58 -7.79
C ARG A 6 -8.04 -17.07 -7.69
N GLY A 7 -8.60 -17.79 -6.71
CA GLY A 7 -8.35 -19.21 -6.49
C GLY A 7 -7.12 -19.52 -5.62
N ASN A 8 -6.39 -18.51 -5.16
CA ASN A 8 -5.30 -18.69 -4.20
C ASN A 8 -5.86 -19.00 -2.80
N ARG A 9 -5.91 -20.31 -2.47
CA ARG A 9 -6.42 -20.80 -1.18
C ARG A 9 -5.59 -20.35 0.02
N LYS A 10 -4.28 -20.12 -0.16
CA LYS A 10 -3.40 -19.67 0.94
C LYS A 10 -3.71 -18.22 1.31
N LEU A 11 -3.83 -17.36 0.30
CA LEU A 11 -4.27 -15.97 0.46
C LEU A 11 -5.67 -15.91 1.08
N ALA A 12 -6.61 -16.73 0.60
CA ALA A 12 -7.97 -16.77 1.16
C ALA A 12 -7.96 -17.05 2.67
N LYS A 13 -7.25 -18.10 3.10
CA LYS A 13 -7.10 -18.44 4.52
C LYS A 13 -6.51 -17.30 5.34
N LEU A 14 -5.46 -16.64 4.84
CA LEU A 14 -4.85 -15.49 5.54
C LEU A 14 -5.86 -14.35 5.71
N LEU A 15 -6.53 -13.96 4.62
CA LEU A 15 -7.50 -12.86 4.63
C LEU A 15 -8.69 -13.15 5.54
N ASP A 16 -9.24 -14.37 5.50
CA ASP A 16 -10.37 -14.79 6.34
C ASP A 16 -9.96 -14.74 7.82
N ARG A 17 -8.84 -15.38 8.18
CA ARG A 17 -8.34 -15.38 9.56
C ARG A 17 -8.04 -13.98 10.08
N ALA A 18 -7.34 -13.14 9.31
CA ALA A 18 -7.06 -11.77 9.70
C ALA A 18 -8.35 -10.93 9.85
N SER A 19 -9.38 -11.23 9.04
CA SER A 19 -10.67 -10.55 9.11
C SER A 19 -11.46 -10.93 10.36
N GLU A 20 -11.36 -12.17 10.80
CA GLU A 20 -12.09 -12.72 11.95
C GLU A 20 -11.34 -12.53 13.27
N ASP A 21 -10.03 -12.27 13.24
CA ASP A 21 -9.19 -12.10 14.42
C ASP A 21 -9.53 -10.81 15.20
N PRO A 22 -9.97 -10.92 16.48
CA PRO A 22 -10.36 -9.76 17.27
C PRO A 22 -9.17 -8.87 17.67
N GLN A 23 -7.97 -9.43 17.77
CA GLN A 23 -6.76 -8.67 18.13
C GLN A 23 -6.33 -7.79 16.96
N MET A 24 -6.34 -8.31 15.73
CA MET A 24 -6.09 -7.54 14.50
C MET A 24 -7.06 -6.35 14.40
N ARG A 25 -8.36 -6.59 14.62
CA ARG A 25 -9.38 -5.53 14.64
C ARG A 25 -9.11 -4.49 15.73
N GLY A 26 -8.65 -4.94 16.91
CA GLY A 26 -8.23 -4.05 18.00
C GLY A 26 -7.07 -3.14 17.60
N TRP A 27 -6.05 -3.68 16.94
CA TRP A 27 -4.91 -2.89 16.47
C TRP A 27 -5.31 -1.86 15.41
N TRP A 28 -6.11 -2.24 14.40
CA TRP A 28 -6.59 -1.28 13.39
C TRP A 28 -7.50 -0.21 13.98
N HIS A 29 -8.31 -0.57 14.99
CA HIS A 29 -9.10 0.42 15.73
C HIS A 29 -8.19 1.41 16.47
N MET A 30 -7.20 0.92 17.20
CA MET A 30 -6.27 1.76 17.96
C MET A 30 -5.38 2.62 17.05
N ALA A 31 -4.98 2.10 15.89
CA ALA A 31 -4.30 2.87 14.84
C ALA A 31 -5.13 4.09 14.41
N GLN A 32 -6.42 3.89 14.14
CA GLN A 32 -7.34 4.99 13.82
C GLN A 32 -7.52 5.97 14.99
N VAL A 33 -7.63 5.48 16.22
CA VAL A 33 -7.74 6.36 17.41
C VAL A 33 -6.51 7.25 17.53
N ASN A 34 -5.30 6.71 17.33
CA ASN A 34 -4.07 7.49 17.34
C ASN A 34 -3.96 8.45 16.15
N ALA A 35 -4.38 8.04 14.95
CA ALA A 35 -4.49 8.93 13.80
C ALA A 35 -5.42 10.12 14.09
N ASN A 36 -6.59 9.88 14.71
CA ASN A 36 -7.52 10.94 15.13
C ASN A 36 -6.90 11.91 16.15
N ARG A 37 -6.17 11.39 17.15
CA ARG A 37 -5.43 12.22 18.14
C ARG A 37 -4.44 13.16 17.47
N LEU A 38 -3.83 12.72 16.38
CA LEU A 38 -2.84 13.48 15.61
C LEU A 38 -3.47 14.30 14.47
N GLY A 39 -4.77 14.14 14.20
CA GLY A 39 -5.42 14.81 13.09
C GLY A 39 -5.07 14.30 11.70
N MET A 40 -4.68 13.03 11.62
CA MET A 40 -4.30 12.39 10.37
C MET A 40 -5.54 11.83 9.64
N SER A 41 -5.35 11.47 8.37
CA SER A 41 -6.32 10.72 7.59
C SER A 41 -6.61 9.33 8.18
N ASP A 42 -7.56 8.62 7.60
CA ASP A 42 -7.92 7.26 8.02
C ASP A 42 -6.71 6.31 8.01
N HIS A 43 -6.49 5.62 9.12
CA HIS A 43 -5.54 4.51 9.33
C HIS A 43 -6.27 3.30 9.93
N SER A 44 -7.56 3.15 9.60
CA SER A 44 -8.42 2.07 10.09
C SER A 44 -8.32 0.83 9.18
N TRP A 45 -9.18 -0.17 9.43
CA TRP A 45 -9.31 -1.31 8.54
C TRP A 45 -9.73 -0.92 7.11
N ILE A 46 -10.32 0.28 6.92
CA ILE A 46 -10.67 0.78 5.58
C ILE A 46 -9.38 1.06 4.80
N HIS A 47 -8.45 1.83 5.37
CA HIS A 47 -7.10 2.03 4.81
C HIS A 47 -6.41 0.71 4.49
N VAL A 48 -6.29 -0.18 5.48
CA VAL A 48 -5.62 -1.47 5.29
C VAL A 48 -6.26 -2.28 4.16
N ASN A 49 -7.59 -2.31 4.05
CA ASN A 49 -8.27 -3.02 2.97
C ASN A 49 -7.98 -2.40 1.59
N ILE A 50 -7.85 -1.08 1.49
CA ILE A 50 -7.44 -0.41 0.23
C ILE A 50 -6.02 -0.81 -0.14
N VAL A 51 -5.07 -0.73 0.79
CA VAL A 51 -3.67 -1.07 0.53
C VAL A 51 -3.52 -2.52 0.08
N VAL A 52 -4.25 -3.46 0.72
CA VAL A 52 -4.29 -4.87 0.27
C VAL A 52 -4.79 -4.99 -1.17
N ASN A 53 -5.89 -4.31 -1.53
CA ASN A 53 -6.47 -4.40 -2.87
C ASN A 53 -5.56 -3.79 -3.94
N ILE A 54 -4.98 -2.63 -3.65
CA ILE A 54 -4.02 -1.97 -4.55
C ILE A 54 -2.79 -2.86 -4.72
N GLY A 55 -2.20 -3.36 -3.63
CA GLY A 55 -1.04 -4.24 -3.66
C GLY A 55 -1.28 -5.49 -4.50
N MET A 56 -2.43 -6.16 -4.31
CA MET A 56 -2.83 -7.30 -5.14
C MET A 56 -2.94 -6.93 -6.62
N ARG A 57 -3.51 -5.77 -6.94
CA ARG A 57 -3.65 -5.32 -8.34
C ARG A 57 -2.29 -5.03 -8.98
N LEU A 58 -1.41 -4.33 -8.28
CA LEU A 58 -0.05 -4.00 -8.73
C LEU A 58 0.77 -5.27 -8.97
N LEU A 59 0.89 -6.14 -7.96
CA LEU A 59 1.65 -7.39 -8.06
C LEU A 59 1.18 -8.22 -9.27
N ARG A 60 -0.13 -8.39 -9.43
CA ARG A 60 -0.68 -9.17 -10.54
C ARG A 60 -0.45 -8.54 -11.92
N LEU A 61 -0.35 -7.22 -12.02
CA LEU A 61 -0.01 -6.55 -13.27
C LEU A 61 1.47 -6.73 -13.61
N LEU A 62 2.34 -6.60 -12.61
CA LEU A 62 3.79 -6.82 -12.70
C LEU A 62 4.10 -8.25 -13.15
N VAL A 63 3.57 -9.25 -12.44
CA VAL A 63 3.72 -10.67 -12.77
C VAL A 63 3.20 -10.99 -14.18
N ARG A 64 2.06 -10.41 -14.59
CA ARG A 64 1.54 -10.60 -15.96
C ARG A 64 2.47 -10.06 -17.04
N LYS A 65 3.35 -9.10 -16.73
CA LYS A 65 4.35 -8.56 -17.64
C LYS A 65 5.70 -9.29 -17.55
N GLY A 66 5.80 -10.32 -16.71
CA GLY A 66 7.02 -11.10 -16.52
C GLY A 66 7.99 -10.51 -15.50
N VAL A 67 7.55 -9.56 -14.67
CA VAL A 67 8.36 -9.10 -13.53
C VAL A 67 8.26 -10.15 -12.43
N GLU A 68 9.37 -10.84 -12.15
CA GLU A 68 9.42 -11.96 -11.22
C GLU A 68 9.49 -11.48 -9.75
N PRO A 69 8.59 -11.97 -8.86
CA PRO A 69 8.67 -11.69 -7.42
C PRO A 69 9.83 -12.41 -6.73
N ALA A 70 10.26 -11.92 -5.56
CA ALA A 70 11.33 -12.55 -4.78
C ALA A 70 10.95 -13.97 -4.34
N MET A 71 9.66 -14.20 -4.04
CA MET A 71 9.16 -15.55 -3.73
C MET A 71 9.44 -16.57 -4.84
N VAL A 72 9.50 -16.14 -6.10
CA VAL A 72 9.81 -17.03 -7.23
C VAL A 72 11.33 -17.08 -7.45
N ALA A 73 11.97 -15.93 -7.62
CA ALA A 73 13.36 -15.81 -8.02
C ALA A 73 14.34 -16.37 -6.97
N ASP A 74 14.10 -16.06 -5.70
CA ASP A 74 15.06 -16.37 -4.62
C ASP A 74 14.70 -17.67 -3.90
N HIS A 75 13.40 -17.98 -3.80
CA HIS A 75 12.90 -19.05 -2.93
C HIS A 75 12.33 -20.26 -3.69
N GLY A 76 12.21 -20.19 -5.03
CA GLY A 76 11.64 -21.26 -5.86
C GLY A 76 10.17 -21.57 -5.53
N MET A 77 9.45 -20.61 -4.93
CA MET A 77 8.03 -20.70 -4.64
C MET A 77 7.22 -20.13 -5.82
N ARG A 78 5.93 -19.87 -5.64
CA ARG A 78 5.04 -19.45 -6.73
C ARG A 78 4.58 -18.01 -6.58
N ASP A 79 4.05 -17.43 -7.65
CA ASP A 79 3.39 -16.11 -7.62
C ASP A 79 2.29 -16.03 -6.54
N HIS A 80 1.57 -17.13 -6.32
CA HIS A 80 0.58 -17.23 -5.25
C HIS A 80 1.17 -17.02 -3.85
N ASP A 81 2.45 -17.35 -3.64
CA ASP A 81 3.12 -17.13 -2.37
C ASP A 81 3.56 -15.66 -2.23
N ALA A 82 3.94 -14.99 -3.33
CA ALA A 82 4.15 -13.53 -3.36
C ALA A 82 2.86 -12.76 -3.01
N GLU A 83 1.71 -13.24 -3.46
CA GLU A 83 0.41 -12.64 -3.08
C GLU A 83 0.18 -12.69 -1.56
N VAL A 84 0.60 -13.79 -0.90
CA VAL A 84 0.49 -13.90 0.57
C VAL A 84 1.43 -12.92 1.25
N VAL A 85 2.67 -12.78 0.78
CA VAL A 85 3.65 -11.81 1.32
C VAL A 85 3.12 -10.39 1.21
N VAL A 86 2.64 -9.97 0.03
CA VAL A 86 2.09 -8.61 -0.17
C VAL A 86 0.86 -8.39 0.71
N ALA A 87 -0.03 -9.38 0.84
CA ALA A 87 -1.20 -9.26 1.71
C ALA A 87 -0.80 -9.18 3.19
N ALA A 88 0.11 -10.03 3.66
CA ALA A 88 0.62 -10.00 5.02
C ALA A 88 1.33 -8.68 5.33
N GLY A 89 2.19 -8.21 4.44
CA GLY A 89 2.84 -6.90 4.55
C GLY A 89 1.82 -5.77 4.69
N ALA A 90 0.84 -5.70 3.78
CA ALA A 90 -0.20 -4.67 3.82
C ALA A 90 -1.11 -4.74 5.07
N LEU A 91 -1.47 -5.95 5.54
CA LEU A 91 -2.29 -6.12 6.74
C LEU A 91 -1.64 -5.58 8.02
N PHE A 92 -0.30 -5.64 8.06
CA PHE A 92 0.47 -5.32 9.26
C PHE A 92 1.27 -4.02 9.19
N HIS A 93 1.49 -3.44 8.00
CA HIS A 93 2.44 -2.33 7.80
C HIS A 93 2.24 -1.19 8.82
N ASP A 94 0.99 -0.86 9.11
CA ASP A 94 0.58 0.22 10.01
C ASP A 94 0.10 -0.23 11.39
N THR A 95 0.20 -1.51 11.75
CA THR A 95 -0.28 -1.99 13.06
C THR A 95 0.43 -1.34 14.24
N GLY A 96 1.68 -0.92 14.08
CA GLY A 96 2.44 -0.13 15.06
C GLY A 96 1.85 1.25 15.36
N MET A 97 0.98 1.79 14.49
CA MET A 97 0.20 3.00 14.78
C MET A 97 -0.72 2.81 15.98
N SER A 98 -1.07 1.57 16.34
CA SER A 98 -1.80 1.27 17.58
C SER A 98 -1.01 1.62 18.85
N ILE A 99 0.31 1.75 18.74
CA ILE A 99 1.24 2.06 19.82
C ILE A 99 1.64 3.53 19.75
N HIS A 100 2.25 3.97 18.65
CA HIS A 100 2.71 5.35 18.47
C HIS A 100 2.97 5.64 16.98
N ARG A 101 2.98 6.92 16.59
CA ARG A 101 3.25 7.34 15.19
C ARG A 101 4.73 7.25 14.82
N THR A 102 5.60 7.80 15.67
CA THR A 102 7.05 7.68 15.48
C THR A 102 7.42 6.20 15.56
N ASP A 103 8.17 5.74 14.57
CA ASP A 103 8.68 4.37 14.44
C ASP A 103 7.59 3.27 14.35
N HIS A 104 6.36 3.62 13.99
CA HIS A 104 5.26 2.66 13.82
C HIS A 104 5.65 1.47 12.93
N GLU A 105 6.46 1.68 11.89
CA GLU A 105 6.90 0.63 10.98
C GLU A 105 7.75 -0.43 11.71
N ALA A 106 8.59 0.01 12.66
CA ALA A 106 9.39 -0.90 13.48
C ALA A 106 8.54 -1.61 14.53
N TYR A 107 7.54 -0.93 15.09
CA TYR A 107 6.62 -1.55 16.05
C TYR A 107 5.71 -2.60 15.41
N SER A 108 5.33 -2.40 14.16
CA SER A 108 4.61 -3.39 13.36
C SER A 108 5.36 -4.71 13.25
N LEU A 109 6.70 -4.72 13.31
CA LEU A 109 7.50 -5.94 13.15
C LEU A 109 7.28 -6.96 14.28
N PHE A 110 7.30 -6.54 15.54
CA PHE A 110 7.09 -7.49 16.64
C PHE A 110 5.63 -7.90 16.77
N LEU A 111 4.67 -7.04 16.40
CA LEU A 111 3.26 -7.42 16.33
C LEU A 111 3.03 -8.45 15.23
N ALA A 112 3.67 -8.28 14.07
CA ALA A 112 3.64 -9.23 12.96
C ALA A 112 4.35 -10.54 13.31
N ALA A 113 5.52 -10.48 13.94
CA ALA A 113 6.29 -11.66 14.34
C ALA A 113 5.51 -12.56 15.32
N ASP A 114 4.72 -11.98 16.22
CA ASP A 114 3.86 -12.72 17.15
C ASP A 114 2.62 -13.30 16.45
N LYS A 115 1.96 -12.52 15.59
CA LYS A 115 0.65 -12.89 15.03
C LYS A 115 0.72 -13.72 13.74
N LEU A 116 1.67 -13.45 12.84
CA LEU A 116 1.76 -14.15 11.56
C LEU A 116 1.94 -15.67 11.68
N PRO A 117 2.72 -16.23 12.64
CA PRO A 117 2.79 -17.67 12.83
C PRO A 117 1.42 -18.31 13.08
N VAL A 118 0.56 -17.64 13.85
CA VAL A 118 -0.81 -18.10 14.15
C VAL A 118 -1.70 -18.01 12.91
N LEU A 119 -1.64 -16.88 12.19
CA LEU A 119 -2.47 -16.68 10.99
C LEU A 119 -2.08 -17.62 9.84
N LEU A 120 -0.81 -18.03 9.75
CA LEU A 120 -0.28 -18.88 8.70
C LEU A 120 -0.22 -20.37 9.09
N ASP A 121 -0.71 -20.74 10.28
CA ASP A 121 -0.68 -22.12 10.73
C ASP A 121 -1.51 -23.07 9.84
N GLY A 122 -0.91 -24.17 9.38
CA GLY A 122 -1.52 -25.07 8.39
C GLY A 122 -1.76 -24.44 7.01
N VAL A 123 -1.15 -23.27 6.73
CA VAL A 123 -1.06 -22.67 5.38
C VAL A 123 0.30 -23.00 4.76
N TYR A 124 1.36 -22.97 5.57
CA TYR A 124 2.73 -23.29 5.20
C TYR A 124 3.37 -24.19 6.26
N GLU A 125 4.26 -25.09 5.85
CA GLU A 125 5.17 -25.81 6.74
C GLU A 125 6.54 -25.13 6.76
N GLU A 126 7.40 -25.47 7.71
CA GLU A 126 8.80 -25.02 7.67
C GLU A 126 9.56 -25.70 6.51
N PRO A 127 10.47 -25.01 5.82
CA PRO A 127 10.95 -23.63 6.09
C PRO A 127 10.11 -22.52 5.42
N GLN A 128 9.10 -22.87 4.61
CA GLN A 128 8.34 -21.90 3.81
C GLN A 128 7.59 -20.88 4.68
N ARG A 129 7.11 -21.31 5.86
CA ARG A 129 6.44 -20.42 6.82
C ARG A 129 7.38 -19.32 7.30
N SER A 130 8.60 -19.68 7.71
CA SER A 130 9.63 -18.70 8.10
C SER A 130 9.98 -17.74 6.97
N ILE A 131 10.11 -18.22 5.73
CA ILE A 131 10.42 -17.40 4.55
C ILE A 131 9.30 -16.37 4.32
N VAL A 132 8.04 -16.81 4.24
CA VAL A 132 6.90 -15.90 4.01
C VAL A 132 6.79 -14.83 5.10
N ILE A 133 7.04 -15.21 6.36
CA ILE A 133 7.02 -14.26 7.48
C ILE A 133 8.17 -13.25 7.37
N ALA A 134 9.38 -13.70 7.03
CA ALA A 134 10.53 -12.82 6.85
C ALA A 134 10.33 -11.83 5.71
N GLU A 135 9.81 -12.29 4.56
CA GLU A 135 9.49 -11.45 3.41
C GLU A 135 8.35 -10.47 3.71
N ALA A 136 7.33 -10.90 4.47
CA ALA A 136 6.26 -10.00 4.91
C ALA A 136 6.79 -8.90 5.85
N MET A 137 7.68 -9.25 6.79
CA MET A 137 8.35 -8.29 7.66
C MET A 137 9.29 -7.35 6.90
N ASN A 138 9.96 -7.84 5.85
CA ASN A 138 10.73 -7.00 4.94
C ASN A 138 9.82 -5.96 4.25
N ALA A 139 8.65 -6.38 3.76
CA ALA A 139 7.68 -5.48 3.17
C ALA A 139 7.14 -4.45 4.19
N ILE A 140 6.92 -4.87 5.45
CA ILE A 140 6.53 -3.97 6.55
C ILE A 140 7.62 -2.93 6.80
N ILE A 141 8.88 -3.29 7.00
CA ILE A 141 9.89 -2.24 7.29
C ILE A 141 10.25 -1.41 6.05
N GLY A 142 10.14 -1.99 4.86
CA GLY A 142 10.47 -1.35 3.58
C GLY A 142 9.53 -0.22 3.18
N HIS A 143 8.30 -0.18 3.70
CA HIS A 143 7.35 0.89 3.36
C HIS A 143 7.69 2.26 4.00
N ARG A 144 8.54 2.29 5.04
CA ARG A 144 8.97 3.54 5.70
C ARG A 144 9.69 4.50 4.73
N ARG A 145 9.73 5.80 5.03
CA ARG A 145 10.35 6.82 4.14
C ARG A 145 11.78 6.46 3.68
N ARG A 146 12.61 5.89 4.57
CA ARG A 146 13.98 5.39 4.30
C ARG A 146 14.07 3.86 4.38
N GLY A 147 13.07 3.19 3.79
CA GLY A 147 12.97 1.73 3.79
C GLY A 147 13.79 1.05 2.71
N GLU A 148 14.02 1.73 1.58
CA GLU A 148 14.80 1.22 0.43
C GLU A 148 14.43 -0.24 0.11
N PRO A 149 13.15 -0.51 -0.21
CA PRO A 149 12.70 -1.87 -0.44
C PRO A 149 13.46 -2.47 -1.63
N TYR A 150 13.97 -3.68 -1.46
CA TYR A 150 14.77 -4.38 -2.47
C TYR A 150 14.11 -5.64 -3.01
N THR A 151 12.93 -5.99 -2.51
CA THR A 151 12.07 -7.04 -3.08
C THR A 151 10.89 -6.41 -3.81
N LEU A 152 10.37 -7.11 -4.81
CA LEU A 152 9.20 -6.66 -5.57
C LEU A 152 8.00 -6.47 -4.62
N GLU A 153 7.81 -7.42 -3.71
CA GLU A 153 6.74 -7.44 -2.73
C GLU A 153 6.79 -6.23 -1.79
N ALA A 154 7.97 -5.88 -1.26
CA ALA A 154 8.15 -4.70 -0.42
C ALA A 154 7.91 -3.40 -1.18
N GLY A 155 8.38 -3.32 -2.43
CA GLY A 155 8.10 -2.18 -3.32
C GLY A 155 6.61 -2.04 -3.62
N VAL A 156 5.91 -3.15 -3.86
CA VAL A 156 4.46 -3.18 -4.07
C VAL A 156 3.72 -2.64 -2.85
N VAL A 157 4.04 -3.09 -1.62
CA VAL A 157 3.38 -2.61 -0.40
C VAL A 157 3.62 -1.11 -0.20
N ARG A 158 4.87 -0.65 -0.41
CA ARG A 158 5.24 0.76 -0.29
C ARG A 158 4.49 1.66 -1.27
N VAL A 159 4.38 1.26 -2.54
CA VAL A 159 3.65 2.02 -3.55
C VAL A 159 2.14 1.93 -3.32
N ALA A 160 1.64 0.78 -2.85
CA ALA A 160 0.23 0.62 -2.54
C ALA A 160 -0.25 1.52 -1.39
N ASP A 161 0.54 1.62 -0.31
CA ASP A 161 0.35 2.58 0.78
C ASP A 161 0.27 4.02 0.22
N ALA A 162 1.25 4.39 -0.60
CA ALA A 162 1.32 5.71 -1.22
C ALA A 162 0.20 6.00 -2.24
N LEU A 163 -0.62 5.03 -2.64
CA LEU A 163 -1.73 5.24 -3.59
C LEU A 163 -3.09 5.41 -2.90
N ASP A 164 -3.17 5.30 -1.57
CA ASP A 164 -4.37 5.69 -0.80
C ASP A 164 -4.45 7.24 -0.67
N LEU A 165 -4.42 7.93 -1.81
CA LEU A 165 -4.29 9.39 -1.98
C LEU A 165 -5.60 10.11 -2.34
N ALA A 166 -6.65 9.38 -2.70
CA ALA A 166 -7.85 9.96 -3.32
C ALA A 166 -8.76 10.72 -2.34
N GLU A 167 -9.53 11.67 -2.88
CA GLU A 167 -10.53 12.47 -2.18
C GLU A 167 -11.60 11.59 -1.48
N GLY A 168 -12.10 12.05 -0.33
CA GLY A 168 -13.10 11.36 0.49
C GLY A 168 -12.54 10.61 1.72
N ARG A 169 -11.20 10.59 1.87
CA ARG A 169 -10.50 9.92 2.99
C ARG A 169 -10.22 10.83 4.19
N SER A 170 -10.21 12.15 3.98
CA SER A 170 -10.22 13.13 5.05
C SER A 170 -11.65 13.32 5.53
N ARG A 171 -12.05 12.62 6.59
CA ARG A 171 -13.33 12.88 7.29
C ARG A 171 -13.34 14.20 8.08
N VAL A 172 -12.20 14.89 8.14
CA VAL A 172 -12.11 16.20 8.80
C VAL A 172 -12.56 17.23 7.77
N PRO A 173 -13.65 17.98 8.05
CA PRO A 173 -14.05 19.11 7.23
C PRO A 173 -12.85 20.05 7.07
N PHE A 174 -12.54 20.43 5.83
CA PHE A 174 -11.48 21.39 5.52
C PHE A 174 -11.64 22.70 6.32
N GLU A 175 -12.86 22.99 6.77
CA GLU A 175 -13.28 24.17 7.53
C GLU A 175 -12.90 24.13 9.02
N GLU A 176 -12.70 22.97 9.64
CA GLU A 176 -12.52 22.84 11.10
C GLU A 176 -11.06 22.97 11.57
N ARG A 177 -10.08 23.03 10.65
CA ARG A 177 -8.65 23.21 10.95
C ARG A 177 -8.00 24.21 10.02
N ARG A 178 -6.87 24.78 10.44
CA ARG A 178 -6.04 25.60 9.53
C ARG A 178 -5.69 24.76 8.30
N PRO A 179 -6.05 25.20 7.08
CA PRO A 179 -5.66 24.53 5.85
C PRO A 179 -4.15 24.34 5.82
N ASN A 180 -3.67 23.12 5.59
CA ASN A 180 -2.26 22.87 5.30
C ASN A 180 -2.12 22.32 3.87
N ILE A 181 -0.90 22.38 3.33
CA ILE A 181 -0.65 21.99 1.94
C ILE A 181 -1.02 20.52 1.67
N HIS A 182 -0.90 19.65 2.67
CA HIS A 182 -1.25 18.22 2.55
C HIS A 182 -2.76 18.01 2.43
N SER A 183 -3.58 18.65 3.27
CA SER A 183 -5.03 18.52 3.20
C SER A 183 -5.61 19.14 1.93
N LEU A 184 -5.04 20.26 1.47
CA LEU A 184 -5.45 20.91 0.21
C LEU A 184 -5.11 20.04 -1.01
N SER A 185 -3.86 19.57 -1.08
CA SER A 185 -3.41 18.75 -2.21
C SER A 185 -4.07 17.37 -2.27
N ALA A 186 -4.45 16.78 -1.14
CA ALA A 186 -5.25 15.55 -1.11
C ALA A 186 -6.69 15.77 -1.62
N ALA A 187 -7.31 16.89 -1.26
CA ALA A 187 -8.65 17.26 -1.75
C ALA A 187 -8.66 17.57 -3.27
N ALA A 188 -7.49 17.75 -3.87
CA ALA A 188 -7.35 17.98 -5.30
C ALA A 188 -7.31 16.68 -6.14
N ILE A 189 -7.31 15.50 -5.53
CA ILE A 189 -7.24 14.20 -6.22
C ILE A 189 -8.63 13.58 -6.34
N ASP A 190 -9.26 13.66 -7.51
CA ASP A 190 -10.60 13.08 -7.76
C ASP A 190 -10.58 11.54 -7.75
N GLY A 191 -9.48 10.93 -8.20
CA GLY A 191 -9.40 9.49 -8.28
C GLY A 191 -8.09 8.94 -8.83
N VAL A 192 -7.86 7.66 -8.52
CA VAL A 192 -6.69 6.90 -8.96
C VAL A 192 -7.15 5.67 -9.72
N THR A 193 -6.67 5.53 -10.96
CA THR A 193 -6.93 4.35 -11.81
C THR A 193 -5.64 3.60 -12.07
N ILE A 194 -5.61 2.33 -11.70
CA ILE A 194 -4.46 1.44 -11.93
C ILE A 194 -4.80 0.50 -13.09
N SER A 195 -4.00 0.47 -14.15
CA SER A 195 -4.27 -0.36 -15.33
C SER A 195 -3.00 -1.04 -15.85
N ALA A 196 -3.14 -1.91 -16.85
CA ALA A 196 -1.99 -2.44 -17.55
C ALA A 196 -1.24 -1.31 -18.25
N GLY A 197 0.08 -1.29 -18.05
CA GLY A 197 0.97 -0.35 -18.73
C GLY A 197 1.02 -0.60 -20.23
N ARG A 198 1.52 0.39 -20.96
CA ARG A 198 1.79 0.28 -22.40
C ARG A 198 3.27 0.01 -22.63
N GLU A 199 3.56 -0.66 -23.74
CA GLU A 199 4.93 -0.90 -24.21
C GLU A 199 5.80 -1.58 -23.13
N GLU A 200 6.86 -0.94 -22.66
CA GLU A 200 7.81 -1.48 -21.69
C GLU A 200 7.29 -1.44 -20.24
N LYS A 201 6.29 -0.60 -19.94
CA LYS A 201 5.76 -0.45 -18.57
C LYS A 201 4.73 -1.55 -18.27
N ALA A 202 4.85 -2.16 -17.10
CA ALA A 202 3.92 -3.18 -16.61
C ALA A 202 2.62 -2.59 -16.08
N VAL A 203 2.72 -1.43 -15.42
CA VAL A 203 1.60 -0.77 -14.73
C VAL A 203 1.51 0.67 -15.18
N ARG A 204 0.27 1.12 -15.42
CA ARG A 204 -0.05 2.54 -15.57
C ARG A 204 -0.94 3.01 -14.44
N ILE A 205 -0.52 4.07 -13.77
CA ILE A 205 -1.28 4.74 -12.72
C ILE A 205 -1.72 6.09 -13.27
N GLU A 206 -3.03 6.29 -13.40
CA GLU A 206 -3.61 7.57 -13.80
C GLU A 206 -4.25 8.24 -12.59
N ILE A 207 -3.88 9.49 -12.35
CA ILE A 207 -4.37 10.30 -11.25
C ILE A 207 -5.17 11.46 -11.85
N ALA A 208 -6.48 11.45 -11.63
CA ALA A 208 -7.37 12.54 -12.01
C ALA A 208 -7.38 13.59 -10.90
N MET A 209 -7.23 14.86 -11.27
CA MET A 209 -7.13 15.96 -10.32
C MET A 209 -8.00 17.14 -10.75
N ASN A 210 -8.68 17.75 -9.79
CA ASN A 210 -9.49 18.96 -9.99
C ASN A 210 -8.70 20.27 -9.78
N ASN A 211 -7.48 20.17 -9.24
CA ASN A 211 -6.62 21.33 -8.99
C ASN A 211 -5.13 20.97 -9.09
N SER A 212 -4.30 21.92 -9.56
CA SER A 212 -2.84 21.75 -9.67
C SER A 212 -2.13 21.49 -8.34
N SER A 213 -2.72 21.87 -7.19
CA SER A 213 -2.19 21.53 -5.86
C SER A 213 -2.05 20.03 -5.63
N GLY A 214 -2.81 19.19 -6.35
CA GLY A 214 -2.69 17.73 -6.31
C GLY A 214 -1.32 17.21 -6.74
N LEU A 215 -0.59 17.97 -7.58
CA LEU A 215 0.79 17.62 -7.97
C LEU A 215 1.71 17.45 -6.77
N PHE A 216 1.45 18.16 -5.67
CA PHE A 216 2.22 17.99 -4.44
C PHE A 216 2.07 16.58 -3.85
N GLN A 217 0.87 15.97 -3.85
CA GLN A 217 0.70 14.58 -3.42
C GLN A 217 1.40 13.60 -4.36
N VAL A 218 1.30 13.86 -5.66
CA VAL A 218 1.91 13.00 -6.69
C VAL A 218 3.44 13.01 -6.55
N ASP A 219 4.06 14.16 -6.37
CA ASP A 219 5.51 14.27 -6.27
C ASP A 219 6.03 13.89 -4.87
N GLU A 220 5.51 14.49 -3.80
CA GLU A 220 6.03 14.28 -2.44
C GLU A 220 5.67 12.91 -1.86
N LEU A 221 4.50 12.36 -2.16
CA LEU A 221 4.10 11.05 -1.63
C LEU A 221 4.43 9.93 -2.62
N LEU A 222 3.85 9.96 -3.81
CA LEU A 222 3.94 8.81 -4.72
C LEU A 222 5.31 8.70 -5.39
N ALA A 223 5.86 9.79 -5.94
CA ALA A 223 7.15 9.74 -6.64
C ALA A 223 8.29 9.33 -5.69
N THR A 224 8.31 9.87 -4.46
CA THR A 224 9.32 9.50 -3.45
C THR A 224 9.18 8.07 -2.94
N LYS A 225 7.98 7.49 -2.99
CA LYS A 225 7.72 6.11 -2.61
C LYS A 225 8.00 5.13 -3.75
N LEU A 226 7.94 5.57 -5.01
CA LEU A 226 8.24 4.78 -6.20
C LEU A 226 9.73 4.77 -6.57
N ARG A 227 10.40 5.93 -6.56
CA ARG A 227 11.82 6.05 -6.91
C ARG A 227 12.70 5.22 -5.97
N GLY A 228 13.70 4.54 -6.54
CA GLY A 228 14.61 3.64 -5.84
C GLY A 228 14.00 2.29 -5.44
N THR A 229 12.79 1.97 -5.91
CA THR A 229 12.16 0.66 -5.69
C THR A 229 12.29 -0.21 -6.93
N PRO A 230 12.16 -1.55 -6.81
CA PRO A 230 12.08 -2.45 -7.95
C PRO A 230 10.92 -2.15 -8.92
N LEU A 231 9.97 -1.28 -8.56
CA LEU A 231 8.83 -0.91 -9.40
C LEU A 231 9.13 0.27 -10.32
N GLU A 232 10.17 1.07 -10.05
CA GLU A 232 10.44 2.34 -10.74
C GLU A 232 10.46 2.19 -12.27
N GLU A 233 11.18 1.18 -12.77
CA GLU A 233 11.29 0.94 -14.21
C GLU A 233 10.02 0.32 -14.82
N HIS A 234 9.11 -0.21 -14.01
CA HIS A 234 7.93 -0.95 -14.47
C HIS A 234 6.61 -0.18 -14.36
N VAL A 235 6.60 0.95 -13.67
CA VAL A 235 5.40 1.76 -13.42
C VAL A 235 5.53 3.08 -14.17
N GLU A 236 4.47 3.48 -14.89
CA GLU A 236 4.29 4.87 -15.36
C GLU A 236 3.20 5.55 -14.53
N VAL A 237 3.47 6.78 -14.07
CA VAL A 237 2.47 7.60 -13.37
C VAL A 237 2.11 8.78 -14.27
N ILE A 238 0.81 8.99 -14.50
CA ILE A 238 0.28 10.09 -15.29
C ILE A 238 -0.75 10.84 -14.46
N ALA A 239 -0.44 12.06 -14.05
CA ALA A 239 -1.38 12.94 -13.38
C ALA A 239 -1.97 13.95 -14.38
N ARG A 240 -3.30 14.09 -14.39
CA ARG A 240 -4.06 14.95 -15.31
C ARG A 240 -4.95 15.90 -14.54
N ILE A 241 -4.97 17.17 -14.96
CA ILE A 241 -5.85 18.19 -14.39
C ILE A 241 -7.10 18.31 -15.27
N GLU A 242 -8.26 17.94 -14.72
CA GLU A 242 -9.57 17.96 -15.40
C GLU A 242 -10.44 19.16 -14.97
N ALA A 243 -9.83 20.32 -14.74
CA ALA A 243 -10.54 21.56 -14.39
C ALA A 243 -10.87 22.42 -15.62
N GLU A 244 -12.12 22.89 -15.71
CA GLU A 244 -12.57 23.83 -16.76
C GLU A 244 -12.08 25.28 -16.54
N HIS A 245 -11.93 25.70 -15.28
CA HIS A 245 -11.69 27.10 -14.90
C HIS A 245 -10.28 27.38 -14.35
N GLU A 246 -9.41 26.37 -14.25
CA GLU A 246 -8.03 26.54 -13.76
C GLU A 246 -7.07 26.85 -14.91
N LYS A 247 -6.14 27.80 -14.69
CA LYS A 247 -5.04 28.06 -15.64
C LYS A 247 -4.08 26.88 -15.63
N ARG A 248 -4.16 26.03 -16.65
CA ARG A 248 -3.35 24.81 -16.82
C ARG A 248 -1.88 25.15 -17.12
N LEU A 249 -1.09 25.36 -16.08
CA LEU A 249 0.35 25.58 -16.23
C LEU A 249 1.08 24.27 -16.61
N VAL A 250 0.63 23.15 -16.07
CA VAL A 250 1.12 21.80 -16.37
C VAL A 250 -0.09 20.87 -16.57
N PRO A 251 -0.57 20.67 -17.81
CA PRO A 251 -1.79 19.90 -18.04
C PRO A 251 -1.63 18.39 -17.81
N VAL A 252 -0.41 17.87 -17.97
CA VAL A 252 -0.05 16.47 -17.73
C VAL A 252 1.31 16.42 -17.05
N PHE A 253 1.39 15.71 -15.93
CA PHE A 253 2.64 15.41 -15.24
C PHE A 253 2.94 13.91 -15.33
N ARG A 254 4.18 13.55 -15.62
CA ARG A 254 4.62 12.16 -15.80
C ARG A 254 5.82 11.86 -14.94
N ILE A 255 5.80 10.70 -14.28
CA ILE A 255 6.92 10.10 -13.53
C ILE A 255 7.19 8.74 -14.16
#